data_AF-A0A2V6X1X0-F1
#
_entry.id   AF-A0A2V6X1X0-F1
#
_cell.length_a   1.000
_cell.length_b   1.000
_cell.length_c   1.000
_cell.angle_alpha   90.00
_cell.angle_beta   90.00
_cell.angle_gamma   90.00
#
_symmetry.space_group_name_H-M   'P 1'
#
loop_
_entity.id
_entity.type
_entity.pdbx_description
1 polymer ?
#
loop_
_entity_poly.entity_id
_entity_poly.type
_entity_poly.pdbx_seq_one_letter_code
_entity_poly.pdbx_strand_id
1 'polypeptide(L)'
;MLDWWLPENVSTYGQEIDWLFHLIYYITGVTFILVFATMLAFIVMYRDRPGRKARYTHGNTTLEIVWTVVPALILVILTLLSVPAWSKIKMTMPETDFIVQVTAKQFNWQITYPGPDGKFGTADDKTLLDEMHVPVNKIVRVHLKSQDVIHSFFVPQFRMKQD
;
A
#
# COMPACT_ATOMS: atom_id res chain seq x y z
N MET A 1 -23.38 -0.80 -3.08
CA MET A 1 -22.91 -2.17 -3.39
C MET A 1 -21.81 -2.50 -2.39
N LEU A 2 -21.59 -3.75 -2.00
CA LEU A 2 -20.61 -4.08 -0.96
C LEU A 2 -19.18 -3.72 -1.43
N ASP A 3 -18.68 -2.54 -1.06
CA ASP A 3 -17.28 -2.12 -1.21
C ASP A 3 -16.44 -2.72 -0.09
N TRP A 4 -16.34 -4.06 -0.04
CA TRP A 4 -15.58 -4.77 1.02
C TRP A 4 -14.07 -4.88 0.71
N TRP A 5 -13.65 -4.41 -0.46
CA TRP A 5 -12.29 -4.51 -0.96
C TRP A 5 -11.64 -3.12 -1.10
N LEU A 6 -10.72 -2.96 -2.05
CA LEU A 6 -10.15 -1.67 -2.39
C LEU A 6 -11.24 -0.71 -2.88
N PRO A 7 -11.30 0.54 -2.37
CA PRO A 7 -12.27 1.51 -2.84
C PRO A 7 -11.92 1.93 -4.27
N GLU A 8 -12.90 2.49 -4.98
CA GLU A 8 -12.74 2.94 -6.36
C GLU A 8 -11.47 3.79 -6.52
N ASN A 9 -10.64 3.41 -7.49
CA ASN A 9 -9.46 4.20 -7.82
C ASN A 9 -9.88 5.39 -8.67
N VAL A 10 -9.54 6.59 -8.20
CA VAL A 10 -9.80 7.85 -8.92
C VAL A 10 -8.50 8.62 -9.21
N SER A 11 -7.34 7.99 -9.04
CA SER A 11 -6.00 8.55 -9.27
C SER A 11 -5.28 7.83 -10.41
N THR A 12 -4.43 8.57 -11.13
CA THR A 12 -3.57 8.02 -12.18
C THR A 12 -2.54 7.02 -11.66
N TYR A 13 -2.19 7.08 -10.38
CA TYR A 13 -1.25 6.14 -9.76
C TYR A 13 -1.91 4.84 -9.28
N GLY A 14 -3.21 4.88 -8.98
CA GLY A 14 -3.87 3.77 -8.31
C GLY A 14 -3.96 2.50 -9.14
N GLN A 15 -3.98 2.58 -10.48
CA GLN A 15 -4.02 1.40 -11.34
C GLN A 15 -2.75 0.56 -11.22
N GLU A 16 -1.57 1.19 -11.20
CA GLU A 16 -0.28 0.50 -11.03
C GLU A 16 -0.16 -0.11 -9.63
N ILE A 17 -0.59 0.62 -8.60
CA ILE A 17 -0.59 0.16 -7.21
C ILE A 17 -1.54 -1.03 -7.04
N ASP A 18 -2.76 -0.94 -7.55
CA ASP A 18 -3.77 -1.99 -7.44
C ASP A 18 -3.31 -3.25 -8.19
N TRP A 19 -2.65 -3.12 -9.34
CA TRP A 19 -2.08 -4.27 -10.04
C TRP A 19 -0.98 -4.96 -9.22
N LEU A 20 -0.03 -4.19 -8.67
CA LEU A 20 1.02 -4.73 -7.79
C LEU A 20 0.42 -5.41 -6.55
N PHE A 21 -0.60 -4.79 -5.96
CA PHE A 21 -1.32 -5.35 -4.82
C PHE A 21 -1.95 -6.71 -5.17
N HIS A 22 -2.69 -6.81 -6.28
CA HIS A 22 -3.31 -8.07 -6.69
C HIS A 22 -2.26 -9.14 -7.03
N LEU A 23 -1.15 -8.77 -7.68
CA LEU A 23 -0.04 -9.69 -7.95
C LEU A 23 0.51 -10.30 -6.65
N ILE A 24 0.84 -9.46 -5.67
CA ILE A 24 1.35 -9.91 -4.37
C ILE A 24 0.28 -10.72 -3.62
N TYR A 25 -0.96 -10.27 -3.64
CA TYR A 25 -2.10 -10.95 -3.02
C TYR A 25 -2.28 -12.38 -3.56
N TYR A 26 -2.23 -12.58 -4.88
CA TYR A 26 -2.38 -13.91 -5.45
C TYR A 26 -1.17 -14.80 -5.20
N ILE A 27 0.06 -14.28 -5.29
CA ILE A 27 1.28 -15.05 -4.97
C ILE A 27 1.25 -15.52 -3.50
N THR A 28 0.94 -14.61 -2.58
CA THR A 28 0.86 -14.91 -1.14
C THR A 28 -0.32 -15.81 -0.82
N GLY A 29 -1.48 -15.60 -1.44
CA GLY A 29 -2.67 -16.43 -1.29
C GLY A 29 -2.46 -17.87 -1.77
N VAL A 30 -1.83 -18.07 -2.93
CA VAL A 30 -1.47 -19.41 -3.43
C VAL A 30 -0.47 -20.07 -2.47
N THR A 31 0.56 -19.35 -2.04
CA THR A 31 1.55 -19.87 -1.09
C THR A 31 0.89 -20.27 0.24
N PHE A 32 -0.01 -19.44 0.76
CA PHE A 32 -0.78 -19.73 1.97
C PHE A 32 -1.60 -21.00 1.82
N ILE A 33 -2.35 -21.14 0.73
CA ILE A 33 -3.16 -22.34 0.45
C ILE A 33 -2.26 -23.58 0.35
N LEU A 34 -1.12 -23.50 -0.34
CA LEU A 34 -0.20 -24.63 -0.48
C LEU A 34 0.37 -25.08 0.87
N VAL A 35 0.82 -24.14 1.70
CA VAL A 35 1.34 -24.43 3.04
C VAL A 35 0.25 -25.03 3.91
N PHE A 36 -0.95 -24.43 3.92
CA PHE A 36 -2.06 -24.89 4.74
C PHE A 36 -2.58 -26.26 4.32
N ALA A 37 -2.73 -26.49 3.01
CA ALA A 37 -3.13 -27.80 2.47
C ALA A 37 -2.08 -28.87 2.79
N THR A 38 -0.79 -28.58 2.65
CA THR A 38 0.30 -29.51 3.00
C THR A 38 0.29 -29.83 4.49
N MET A 39 0.11 -28.82 5.34
CA MET A 39 -0.01 -29.01 6.78
C MET A 39 -1.20 -29.90 7.14
N LEU A 40 -2.40 -29.62 6.60
CA LEU A 40 -3.59 -30.45 6.83
C LEU A 40 -3.40 -31.88 6.31
N ALA A 41 -2.80 -32.03 5.13
CA ALA A 41 -2.46 -33.33 4.57
C ALA A 41 -1.52 -34.10 5.50
N PHE A 42 -0.50 -33.45 6.06
CA PHE A 42 0.43 -34.08 7.00
C PHE A 42 -0.21 -34.44 8.33
N ILE A 43 -1.09 -33.58 8.87
CA ILE A 43 -1.88 -33.92 10.07
C ILE A 43 -2.71 -35.18 9.81
N VAL A 44 -3.39 -35.27 8.67
CA VAL A 44 -4.25 -36.40 8.33
C VAL A 44 -3.45 -37.68 8.05
N MET A 45 -2.37 -37.56 7.26
CA MET A 45 -1.53 -38.66 6.77
C MET A 45 -0.60 -39.22 7.85
N TYR A 46 -0.06 -38.36 8.71
CA TYR A 46 0.89 -38.71 9.77
C TYR A 46 0.28 -38.67 11.18
N ARG A 47 -1.05 -38.63 11.30
CA ARG A 47 -1.73 -38.79 12.59
C ARG A 47 -1.25 -40.04 13.32
N ASP A 48 -1.21 -39.94 14.65
CA ASP A 48 -0.83 -41.06 15.51
C ASP A 48 -1.81 -42.24 15.37
N ARG A 49 -1.28 -43.46 15.37
CA ARG A 49 -2.03 -44.71 15.30
C ARG A 49 -1.30 -45.79 16.09
N PRO A 50 -2.02 -46.68 16.80
CA PRO A 50 -1.40 -47.78 17.53
C PRO A 50 -0.46 -48.60 16.62
N GLY A 51 0.79 -48.76 17.06
CA GLY A 51 1.81 -49.53 16.34
C GLY A 51 2.60 -48.77 15.26
N ARG A 52 2.27 -47.50 14.97
CA ARG A 52 3.03 -46.69 14.00
C ARG A 52 4.19 -45.98 14.70
N LYS A 53 5.43 -46.37 14.37
CA LYS A 53 6.64 -45.70 14.87
C LYS A 53 6.98 -44.50 13.97
N ALA A 54 7.42 -43.39 14.59
CA ALA A 54 7.91 -42.23 13.85
C ALA A 54 9.19 -42.60 13.08
N ARG A 55 9.29 -42.12 11.83
CA ARG A 55 10.51 -42.26 11.03
C ARG A 55 11.37 -41.03 11.26
N TYR A 56 12.60 -41.24 11.75
CA TYR A 56 13.59 -40.17 11.83
C TYR A 56 14.24 -39.97 10.46
N THR A 57 14.11 -38.76 9.92
CA THR A 57 14.80 -38.33 8.70
C THR A 57 15.48 -37.01 8.99
N HIS A 58 16.74 -36.87 8.60
CA HIS A 58 17.48 -35.63 8.78
C HIS A 58 17.92 -35.08 7.42
N GLY A 59 17.50 -33.85 7.15
CA GLY A 59 17.94 -33.05 6.01
C GLY A 59 17.43 -33.52 4.65
N ASN A 60 17.33 -32.57 3.73
CA ASN A 60 17.29 -32.83 2.31
C ASN A 60 17.81 -31.58 1.60
N THR A 61 19.10 -31.61 1.25
CA THR A 61 19.77 -30.46 0.62
C THR A 61 19.07 -29.98 -0.64
N THR A 62 18.47 -30.89 -1.42
CA THR A 62 17.72 -30.49 -2.63
C THR A 62 16.46 -29.71 -2.26
N LEU A 63 15.69 -30.19 -1.27
CA LEU A 63 14.50 -29.52 -0.77
C LEU A 63 14.84 -28.15 -0.15
N GLU A 64 15.93 -28.11 0.60
CA GLU A 64 16.48 -26.91 1.24
C GLU A 64 16.87 -25.84 0.22
N ILE A 65 17.54 -26.24 -0.87
CA ILE A 65 17.87 -25.33 -1.97
C ILE A 65 16.60 -24.81 -2.64
N VAL A 66 15.65 -25.69 -2.95
CA VAL A 66 14.41 -25.32 -3.66
C VAL A 66 13.61 -24.29 -2.87
N TRP A 67 13.34 -24.52 -1.58
CA TRP A 67 12.56 -23.59 -0.78
C TRP A 67 13.30 -22.29 -0.42
N THR A 68 14.61 -22.22 -0.67
CA THR A 68 15.39 -21.00 -0.43
C THR A 68 15.46 -20.17 -1.70
N VAL A 69 15.77 -20.81 -2.83
CA VAL A 69 15.92 -20.15 -4.13
C VAL A 69 14.58 -19.66 -4.66
N VAL A 70 13.50 -20.43 -4.53
CA VAL A 70 12.19 -20.04 -5.06
C VAL A 70 11.66 -18.73 -4.41
N PRO A 71 11.60 -18.60 -3.07
CA PRO A 71 11.18 -17.34 -2.45
C PRO A 71 12.14 -16.18 -2.75
N ALA A 72 13.45 -16.43 -2.79
CA ALA A 72 14.43 -15.40 -3.13
C ALA A 72 14.19 -14.84 -4.54
N LEU A 73 13.96 -15.70 -5.54
CA LEU A 73 13.64 -15.28 -6.91
C LEU A 73 12.32 -14.51 -6.99
N ILE A 74 11.28 -14.96 -6.27
CA ILE A 74 9.99 -14.25 -6.19
C ILE A 74 10.21 -12.82 -5.67
N LEU A 75 10.97 -12.65 -4.58
CA LEU A 75 11.25 -11.32 -4.02
C LEU A 75 12.07 -10.43 -4.95
N VAL A 76 13.06 -10.99 -5.65
CA VAL A 76 13.84 -10.24 -6.65
C VAL A 76 12.94 -9.75 -7.77
N ILE A 77 12.08 -10.61 -8.33
CA ILE A 77 11.15 -10.24 -9.40
C ILE A 77 10.16 -9.17 -8.91
N LEU A 78 9.56 -9.35 -7.74
CA LEU A 78 8.63 -8.36 -7.16
C LEU A 78 9.31 -7.01 -6.92
N THR A 79 10.57 -7.01 -6.49
CA THR A 79 11.35 -5.78 -6.32
C THR A 79 11.53 -5.06 -7.67
N LEU A 80 11.96 -5.79 -8.70
CA LEU A 80 12.16 -5.20 -10.03
C LEU A 80 10.87 -4.63 -10.65
N LEU A 81 9.72 -5.23 -10.35
CA LEU A 81 8.41 -4.74 -10.78
C LEU A 81 7.90 -3.54 -9.97
N SER A 82 8.21 -3.47 -8.67
CA SER A 82 7.68 -2.44 -7.76
C SER A 82 8.50 -1.14 -7.74
N VAL A 83 9.82 -1.20 -7.97
CA VAL A 83 10.71 -0.03 -7.95
C VAL A 83 10.28 1.07 -8.95
N PRO A 84 9.91 0.78 -10.21
CA PRO A 84 9.47 1.82 -11.14
C PRO A 84 8.21 2.56 -10.67
N ALA A 85 7.21 1.83 -10.17
CA ALA A 85 5.97 2.41 -9.64
C ALA A 85 6.27 3.31 -8.42
N TRP A 86 7.10 2.82 -7.50
CA TRP A 86 7.52 3.59 -6.33
C TRP A 86 8.26 4.87 -6.73
N SER A 87 9.19 4.79 -7.69
CA SER A 87 9.95 5.93 -8.19
C SER A 87 9.03 6.99 -8.81
N LYS A 88 8.08 6.57 -9.64
CA LYS A 88 7.09 7.45 -10.26
C LYS A 88 6.20 8.19 -9.25
N ILE A 89 5.92 7.57 -8.10
CA ILE A 89 5.08 8.18 -7.05
C ILE A 89 5.91 9.09 -6.13
N LYS A 90 7.15 8.71 -5.80
CA LYS A 90 7.94 9.34 -4.72
C LYS A 90 9.10 10.20 -5.20
N MET A 91 9.65 9.96 -6.38
CA MET A 91 10.83 10.68 -6.90
C MET A 91 10.49 11.74 -7.94
N THR A 92 9.37 11.58 -8.66
CA THR A 92 8.94 12.55 -9.67
C THR A 92 7.81 13.43 -9.15
N MET A 93 8.05 14.74 -9.04
CA MET A 93 7.02 15.73 -8.77
C MET A 93 6.65 16.46 -10.07
N PRO A 94 5.44 16.22 -10.63
CA PRO A 94 4.99 16.95 -11.80
C PRO A 94 4.73 18.43 -11.49
N GLU A 95 4.69 19.25 -12.54
CA GLU A 95 4.15 20.61 -12.44
C GLU A 95 2.69 20.56 -11.96
N THR A 96 2.32 21.51 -11.12
CA THR A 96 1.04 21.49 -10.42
C THR A 96 0.07 22.48 -11.05
N ASP A 97 -1.16 22.05 -11.29
CA ASP A 97 -2.24 22.93 -11.74
C ASP A 97 -2.89 23.66 -10.54
N PHE A 98 -2.90 23.00 -9.38
CA PHE A 98 -3.63 23.45 -8.20
C PHE A 98 -2.86 23.11 -6.93
N ILE A 99 -2.78 24.03 -5.98
CA ILE A 99 -2.11 23.83 -4.71
C ILE A 99 -3.12 23.96 -3.55
N VAL A 100 -2.98 23.11 -2.55
CA VAL A 100 -3.78 23.16 -1.32
C VAL A 100 -2.88 22.83 -0.14
N GLN A 101 -3.06 23.50 0.99
CA GLN A 101 -2.36 23.18 2.22
C GLN A 101 -3.31 22.46 3.17
N VAL A 102 -2.85 21.34 3.72
CA VAL A 102 -3.57 20.57 4.73
C VAL A 102 -2.76 20.63 6.01
N THR A 103 -3.30 21.33 7.00
CA THR A 103 -2.71 21.45 8.33
C THR A 103 -3.44 20.55 9.31
N ALA A 104 -2.72 19.57 9.86
CA ALA A 104 -3.22 18.66 10.88
C ALA A 104 -3.17 19.28 12.28
N LYS A 105 -4.21 19.02 13.08
CA LYS A 105 -4.33 19.39 14.49
C LYS A 105 -5.06 18.29 15.25
N GLN A 106 -4.94 18.26 16.58
CA GLN A 106 -5.74 17.40 17.45
C GLN A 106 -7.17 17.96 17.63
N PHE A 107 -8.23 17.36 17.07
CA PHE A 107 -8.27 16.27 16.09
C PHE A 107 -9.15 16.68 14.90
N ASN A 108 -8.60 17.54 14.04
CA ASN A 108 -9.26 18.01 12.83
C ASN A 108 -8.23 18.40 11.76
N TRP A 109 -8.68 18.48 10.50
CA TRP A 109 -7.89 18.94 9.37
C TRP A 109 -8.30 20.35 8.97
N GLN A 110 -7.33 21.25 8.82
CA GLN A 110 -7.57 22.57 8.23
C GLN A 110 -7.08 22.57 6.79
N ILE A 111 -7.98 22.87 5.87
CA ILE A 111 -7.73 22.88 4.43
C ILE A 111 -7.66 24.34 3.98
N THR A 112 -6.46 24.81 3.65
CA THR A 112 -6.21 26.19 3.23
C THR A 112 -5.94 26.26 1.73
N TYR A 113 -6.69 27.13 1.06
CA TYR A 113 -6.54 27.47 -0.35
C TYR A 113 -5.90 28.86 -0.46
N PRO A 114 -4.84 29.02 -1.27
CA PRO A 114 -4.23 30.31 -1.45
C PRO A 114 -5.14 31.21 -2.28
N GLY A 115 -5.03 32.51 -2.06
CA GLY A 115 -5.69 33.50 -2.89
C GLY A 115 -5.05 33.65 -4.28
N PRO A 116 -5.45 34.67 -5.05
CA PRO A 116 -4.93 34.93 -6.40
C PRO A 116 -3.41 35.14 -6.47
N ASP A 117 -2.75 35.44 -5.35
CA ASP A 117 -1.30 35.62 -5.26
C ASP A 117 -0.51 34.30 -5.24
N GLY A 118 -1.20 33.16 -5.06
CA GLY A 118 -0.64 31.82 -5.04
C GLY A 118 0.24 31.51 -3.82
N LYS A 119 0.13 32.29 -2.74
CA LYS A 119 0.94 32.11 -1.53
C LYS A 119 0.05 31.72 -0.35
N PHE A 120 0.60 30.90 0.55
CA PHE A 120 -0.06 30.56 1.81
C PHE A 120 0.36 31.53 2.92
N GLY A 121 -0.54 31.79 3.85
CA GLY A 121 -0.34 32.66 5.01
C GLY A 121 -0.70 34.12 4.77
N THR A 122 -1.47 34.43 3.73
CA THR A 122 -1.92 35.78 3.38
C THR A 122 -3.39 35.99 3.75
N ALA A 123 -3.84 37.25 3.75
CA ALA A 123 -5.18 37.61 4.23
C ALA A 123 -6.31 37.17 3.29
N ASP A 124 -5.99 36.83 2.05
CA ASP A 124 -6.90 36.34 1.01
C ASP A 124 -7.06 34.82 1.00
N ASP A 125 -6.32 34.10 1.85
CA ASP A 125 -6.46 32.65 2.03
C ASP A 125 -7.86 32.27 2.50
N LYS A 126 -8.39 31.18 1.95
CA LYS A 126 -9.65 30.58 2.39
C LYS A 126 -9.36 29.28 3.11
N THR A 127 -9.87 29.14 4.32
CA THR A 127 -9.70 27.92 5.12
C THR A 127 -11.04 27.23 5.37
N LEU A 128 -11.11 25.95 5.06
CA LEU A 128 -12.20 25.05 5.40
C LEU A 128 -11.73 24.05 6.47
N LEU A 129 -12.69 23.46 7.19
CA LEU A 129 -12.43 22.42 8.18
C LEU A 129 -12.93 21.09 7.62
N ASP A 130 -12.07 20.07 7.66
CA ASP A 130 -12.37 18.67 7.36
C ASP A 130 -12.94 18.38 5.95
N GLU A 131 -12.98 19.39 5.08
CA GLU A 131 -13.52 19.28 3.73
C GLU A 131 -12.54 19.85 2.71
N MET A 132 -12.09 18.98 1.80
CA MET A 132 -11.15 19.33 0.74
C MET A 132 -11.79 19.14 -0.64
N HIS A 133 -11.98 20.24 -1.34
CA HIS A 133 -12.42 20.34 -2.72
C HIS A 133 -11.23 20.51 -3.64
N VAL A 134 -11.22 19.77 -4.75
CA VAL A 134 -10.17 19.84 -5.76
C VAL A 134 -10.78 19.77 -7.17
N PRO A 135 -10.17 20.43 -8.16
CA PRO A 135 -10.62 20.31 -9.54
C PRO A 135 -10.37 18.90 -10.10
N VAL A 136 -11.37 18.35 -10.80
CA VAL A 136 -11.25 17.05 -11.47
C VAL A 136 -10.29 17.15 -12.66
N ASN A 137 -9.54 16.08 -12.93
CA ASN A 137 -8.58 15.97 -14.05
C ASN A 137 -7.45 17.01 -14.01
N LYS A 138 -7.01 17.41 -12.82
CA LYS A 138 -5.93 18.36 -12.59
C LYS A 138 -4.88 17.79 -11.66
N ILE A 139 -3.62 18.20 -11.83
CA ILE A 139 -2.53 17.82 -10.95
C ILE A 139 -2.61 18.68 -9.70
N VAL A 140 -2.97 18.04 -8.58
CA VAL A 140 -3.11 18.70 -7.28
C VAL A 140 -1.89 18.42 -6.43
N ARG A 141 -1.23 19.48 -5.96
CA ARG A 141 -0.17 19.39 -4.96
C ARG A 141 -0.71 19.73 -3.59
N VAL A 142 -0.58 18.78 -2.67
CA VAL A 142 -0.98 18.93 -1.29
C VAL A 142 0.26 19.24 -0.44
N HIS A 143 0.26 20.41 0.18
CA HIS A 143 1.27 20.82 1.16
C HIS A 143 0.81 20.36 2.55
N LEU A 144 1.47 19.33 3.08
CA LEU A 144 1.16 18.83 4.42
C LEU A 144 1.93 19.59 5.48
N LYS A 145 1.23 19.96 6.54
CA LYS A 145 1.79 20.59 7.74
C LYS A 145 1.11 19.99 8.98
N SER A 146 1.81 20.00 10.10
CA SER A 146 1.20 19.78 11.41
C SER A 146 1.41 20.99 12.32
N GLN A 147 0.43 21.29 13.18
CA GLN A 147 0.55 22.32 14.22
C GLN A 147 1.04 21.75 15.56
N ASP A 148 0.78 20.48 15.86
CA ASP A 148 1.02 19.89 17.18
C ASP A 148 1.89 18.62 17.11
N VAL A 149 1.30 17.48 16.76
CA VAL A 149 1.94 16.16 16.74
C VAL A 149 2.00 15.60 15.33
N ILE A 150 2.67 14.47 15.12
CA ILE A 150 2.63 13.79 13.82
C ILE A 150 1.21 13.26 13.59
N HIS A 151 0.71 13.48 12.37
CA HIS A 151 -0.54 12.90 11.87
C HIS A 151 -0.25 12.15 10.57
N SER A 152 -1.27 11.57 9.95
CA SER A 152 -1.09 10.87 8.67
C SER A 152 -2.28 11.13 7.77
N PHE A 153 -2.07 11.92 6.73
CA PHE A 153 -3.10 12.25 5.76
C PHE A 153 -3.20 11.12 4.75
N PHE A 154 -4.38 10.49 4.70
CA PHE A 154 -4.63 9.35 3.82
C PHE A 154 -5.93 9.53 3.05
N VAL A 155 -5.84 9.49 1.73
CA VAL A 155 -7.00 9.45 0.84
C VAL A 155 -7.00 8.09 0.12
N PRO A 156 -7.81 7.11 0.59
CA PRO A 156 -7.77 5.74 0.08
C PRO A 156 -7.99 5.64 -1.44
N GLN A 157 -8.95 6.38 -1.99
CA GLN A 157 -9.30 6.38 -3.40
C GLN A 157 -8.17 6.89 -4.30
N PHE A 158 -7.25 7.69 -3.75
CA PHE A 158 -6.04 8.13 -4.45
C PHE A 158 -4.85 7.19 -4.28
N ARG A 159 -4.94 6.24 -3.34
CA ARG A 159 -3.80 5.41 -2.86
C ARG A 159 -2.64 6.25 -2.32
N MET A 160 -2.92 7.47 -1.87
CA MET A 160 -1.91 8.42 -1.41
C MET A 160 -2.01 8.60 0.09
N LYS A 161 -0.89 8.28 0.76
CA LYS A 161 -0.68 8.46 2.19
C LYS A 161 0.63 9.19 2.42
N GLN A 162 0.62 10.14 3.33
CA GLN A 162 1.82 10.81 3.79
C GLN A 162 1.63 11.31 5.22
N ASP A 163 2.65 11.08 6.05
CA ASP A 163 2.75 11.60 7.41
C ASP A 163 3.11 13.09 7.40
#